data_AF-A0A377K919-F1
#
_entry.id   AF-A0A377K919-F1
#
_cell.length_a   1.000
_cell.length_b   1.000
_cell.length_c   1.000
_cell.angle_alpha   90.00
_cell.angle_beta   90.00
_cell.angle_gamma   90.00
#
_symmetry.space_group_name_H-M   'P 1'
#
loop_
_entity.id
_entity.type
_entity.pdbx_description
1 polymer ?
#
loop_
_entity_poly.entity_id
_entity_poly.type
_entity_poly.pdbx_seq_one_letter_code
_entity_poly.pdbx_strand_id
1 'polypeptide(L)' 'MGFSAGAAYTSSDRTNDQVNHTAAGGDKADAWTAGLKYDANNIYLATMYSERVI' A
#
# COMPACT_ATOMS: atom_id res chain seq x y z
N MET A 1 14.95 -10.93 -18.94
CA MET A 1 14.59 -9.86 -17.98
C MET A 1 13.86 -10.51 -16.82
N GLY A 2 14.45 -10.51 -15.62
CA GLY A 2 13.90 -11.19 -14.42
C GLY A 2 13.44 -10.25 -13.32
N PHE A 3 13.66 -8.94 -13.44
CA PHE A 3 13.24 -7.96 -12.44
C PHE A 3 11.93 -7.28 -12.85
N SER A 4 11.07 -7.01 -11.87
CA SER A 4 9.86 -6.21 -12.03
C SER A 4 9.69 -5.31 -10.81
N ALA A 5 9.27 -4.07 -11.03
CA ALA A 5 8.97 -3.10 -9.97
C ALA A 5 7.57 -2.54 -10.18
N GLY A 6 6.88 -2.22 -9.09
CA GLY A 6 5.55 -1.61 -9.13
C GLY A 6 5.27 -0.79 -7.89
N ALA A 7 4.43 0.24 -8.04
CA ALA A 7 3.91 1.03 -6.93
C ALA A 7 2.43 1.33 -7.17
N ALA A 8 1.66 1.43 -6.09
CA ALA A 8 0.27 1.85 -6.13
C ALA A 8 -0.03 2.82 -4.98
N TYR A 9 -0.91 3.78 -5.24
CA TYR A 9 -1.38 4.77 -4.28
C TYR A 9 -2.90 4.82 -4.33
N THR A 10 -3.54 4.91 -3.17
CA THR A 10 -4.98 5.02 -3.02
C THR A 10 -5.31 6.09 -1.98
N SER A 11 -6.27 6.95 -2.30
CA SER A 11 -6.83 7.94 -1.36
C SER A 11 -8.34 7.80 -1.37
N SER A 12 -8.96 7.86 -0.20
CA SER A 12 -10.42 7.77 -0.07
C SER A 12 -10.92 8.61 1.08
N ASP A 13 -12.03 9.30 0.86
CA ASP A 13 -12.75 10.01 1.93
C ASP A 13 -13.34 9.00 2.91
N ARG A 14 -13.20 9.29 4.20
CA ARG A 14 -13.74 8.45 5.27
C ARG A 14 -15.17 8.84 5.56
N THR A 15 -16.02 7.84 5.77
CA THR A 15 -17.41 8.08 6.16
C THR A 15 -17.49 8.68 7.57
N ASN A 16 -18.58 9.40 7.86
CA ASN A 16 -18.82 9.97 9.19
C ASN A 16 -18.76 8.91 10.31
N ASP A 17 -19.21 7.69 10.05
CA ASP A 17 -19.12 6.60 11.03
C ASP A 17 -17.66 6.17 11.27
N GLN A 18 -16.83 6.13 10.23
CA GLN A 18 -15.40 5.82 10.35
C GLN A 18 -14.60 6.91 11.06
N VAL A 19 -14.98 8.19 10.90
CA VAL A 19 -14.36 9.32 11.60
C VAL A 19 -14.75 9.32 13.09
N ASN A 20 -16.03 9.07 13.40
CA ASN A 20 -16.55 9.23 14.76
C ASN A 20 -16.45 7.97 15.65
N HIS A 21 -16.29 6.78 15.07
CA HIS A 21 -16.31 5.51 15.82
C HIS A 21 -14.97 4.75 15.78
N THR A 22 -13.88 5.38 15.33
CA THR A 22 -12.54 4.78 15.40
C THR A 22 -11.57 5.71 16.11
N ALA A 23 -10.49 5.15 16.67
CA ALA A 23 -9.42 5.94 17.29
C ALA A 23 -8.49 6.63 16.27
N ALA A 24 -8.75 6.45 14.96
CA ALA A 24 -7.97 7.04 13.88
C ALA A 24 -8.57 8.40 13.49
N GLY A 25 -7.85 9.49 13.75
CA GLY A 25 -8.22 10.84 13.30
C GLY A 25 -8.18 10.98 11.77
N GLY A 26 -8.60 12.13 11.27
CA GLY A 26 -8.54 12.49 9.85
C GLY A 26 -9.76 12.10 9.02
N ASP A 27 -10.08 12.95 8.03
CA ASP A 27 -11.23 12.81 7.13
C ASP A 27 -10.92 11.95 5.88
N LYS A 28 -9.65 11.60 5.67
CA LYS A 28 -9.17 10.79 4.55
C LYS A 28 -8.34 9.60 5.02
N ALA A 29 -8.42 8.51 4.26
CA ALA A 29 -7.56 7.35 4.40
C ALA A 29 -6.69 7.24 3.16
N ASP A 30 -5.38 7.43 3.35
CA ASP A 30 -4.37 7.31 2.30
C ASP A 30 -3.53 6.05 2.52
N ALA A 31 -3.25 5.33 1.45
CA ALA A 31 -2.36 4.18 1.50
C ALA A 31 -1.51 4.12 0.23
N TRP A 32 -0.26 3.70 0.40
CA TRP A 32 0.62 3.44 -0.72
C TRP A 32 1.42 2.17 -0.51
N THR A 33 1.79 1.54 -1.62
CA THR A 33 2.59 0.33 -1.65
C THR A 33 3.62 0.42 -2.75
N ALA A 34 4.80 -0.10 -2.50
CA ALA A 34 5.86 -0.26 -3.46
C ALA A 34 6.41 -1.68 -3.36
N GLY A 35 6.70 -2.30 -4.49
CA GLY A 35 7.14 -3.68 -4.57
C GLY A 35 8.22 -3.89 -5.61
N LEU A 36 9.12 -4.82 -5.30
CA LEU A 36 10.15 -5.31 -6.19
C LEU A 36 10.04 -6.83 -6.27
N LYS A 37 10.20 -7.37 -7.48
CA LYS A 37 10.20 -8.80 -7.78
C LYS A 37 11.42 -9.14 -8.62
N TYR A 38 12.03 -10.27 -8.28
CA TYR A 38 13.02 -10.96 -9.09
C TYR A 38 12.56 -12.39 -9.34
N ASP A 39 12.53 -12.78 -10.60
CA ASP A 39 12.06 -14.08 -11.10
C ASP A 39 12.91 -14.45 -12.32
N ALA A 40 14.06 -15.07 -12.05
CA ALA A 40 14.96 -15.60 -13.07
C ALA A 40 15.88 -16.68 -12.49
N ASN A 41 16.46 -17.51 -13.36
CA ASN A 41 17.45 -18.53 -12.97
C ASN A 41 16.97 -19.50 -11.88
N ASN A 42 15.68 -19.86 -11.89
CA ASN A 42 15.00 -20.69 -10.88
C ASN A 42 14.95 -20.07 -9.47
N ILE A 43 15.17 -18.76 -9.35
CA ILE A 43 15.12 -18.01 -8.09
C ILE A 43 13.95 -17.02 -8.16
N TYR A 44 13.09 -17.07 -7.14
CA TYR A 44 11.98 -16.13 -6.95
C TYR A 44 12.17 -15.36 -5.64
N LEU A 45 12.22 -14.04 -5.72
CA LEU A 45 12.30 -13.14 -4.57
C LEU A 45 11.36 -11.97 -4.80
N ALA A 46 10.46 -11.71 -3.86
CA ALA A 46 9.59 -10.55 -3.89
C ALA A 46 9.61 -9.84 -2.54
N THR A 47 9.69 -8.51 -2.56
CA THR A 47 9.56 -7.66 -1.38
C THR A 47 8.56 -6.56 -1.64
N MET A 48 7.76 -6.21 -0.63
CA MET A 48 6.75 -5.17 -0.68
C MET A 48 6.83 -4.34 0.59
N TYR A 49 6.79 -3.02 0.44
CA TYR A 49 6.65 -2.06 1.53
C TYR A 49 5.34 -1.31 1.36
N SER A 50 4.55 -1.18 2.42
CA SER A 50 3.28 -0.47 2.39
C SER A 50 3.13 0.41 3.60
N GLU A 51 2.67 1.64 3.38
CA GLU A 51 2.44 2.63 4.43
C GLU A 51 1.02 3.18 4.31
N ARG A 52 0.42 3.45 5.47
CA ARG A 52 -0.93 3.96 5.61
C ARG A 52 -0.88 5.24 6.42
N VAL A 53 -1.55 6.28 5.92
CA VAL A 53 -1.73 7.56 6.59
C VAL A 53 -3.22 7.74 6.82
N ILE A 54 -3.57 7.99 8.08
CA ILE A 54 -4.93 8.22 8.58
C ILE A 54 -4.97 9.58 9.26
#